data_AF-A0A0Q0BCF2-F1
#
_entry.id   AF-A0A0Q0BCF2-F1
#
_cell.length_a   1.000
_cell.length_b   1.000
_cell.length_c   1.000
_cell.angle_alpha   90.00
_cell.angle_beta   90.00
_cell.angle_gamma   90.00
#
_symmetry.space_group_name_H-M   'P 1'
#
loop_
_entity.id
_entity.type
_entity.pdbx_description
1 polymer ?
#
loop_
_entity_poly.entity_id
_entity_poly.type
_entity_poly.pdbx_seq_one_letter_code
_entity_poly.pdbx_strand_id
1 'polypeptide(L)'
;MHNRAADFRLALRLPEPTGSTAMSFIVREGDPTTAGGFVLSGSSSEVIDQRRVARMGDPVWCPMCTSIGFIAQGNPTYVDDLVAVATQGHAVECGCKPGSNRLNASQEHVHADMDAAVTISTERALAARLHAEHLACSLRDGSYTPEVLRSR
;
A
#
# COMPACT_ATOMS: atom_id res chain seq x y z
N MET A 1 50.26 -20.87 -26.82
CA MET A 1 49.17 -21.55 -26.10
C MET A 1 48.79 -20.75 -24.85
N HIS A 2 47.93 -19.75 -24.96
CA HIS A 2 47.24 -19.16 -23.80
C HIS A 2 45.94 -18.52 -24.30
N ASN A 3 44.82 -19.22 -24.11
CA ASN A 3 43.49 -18.64 -24.32
C ASN A 3 42.72 -18.80 -23.01
N ARG A 4 42.67 -17.75 -22.20
CA ARG A 4 41.87 -17.70 -20.97
C ARG A 4 40.47 -17.25 -21.34
N ALA A 5 39.55 -18.20 -21.49
CA ALA A 5 38.12 -17.90 -21.48
C ALA A 5 37.76 -17.43 -20.06
N ALA A 6 37.30 -16.19 -19.94
CA ALA A 6 36.75 -15.65 -18.72
C ALA A 6 35.33 -16.19 -18.52
N ASP A 7 35.14 -16.96 -17.45
CA ASP A 7 33.86 -17.48 -16.98
C ASP A 7 32.95 -16.31 -16.54
N PHE A 8 32.05 -15.88 -17.41
CA PHE A 8 31.05 -14.85 -17.12
C PHE A 8 29.82 -15.50 -16.47
N ARG A 9 29.97 -15.94 -15.21
CA ARG A 9 28.84 -16.40 -14.40
C ARG A 9 28.08 -15.18 -13.87
N LEU A 10 27.09 -14.73 -14.65
CA LEU A 10 26.04 -13.83 -14.19
C LEU A 10 25.18 -14.57 -13.17
N ALA A 11 25.57 -14.49 -11.89
CA ALA A 11 24.75 -14.96 -10.79
C ALA A 11 23.56 -14.00 -10.63
N LEU A 12 22.44 -14.32 -11.27
CA LEU A 12 21.14 -13.79 -10.87
C LEU A 12 20.91 -14.24 -9.42
N ARG A 13 21.23 -13.39 -8.46
CA ARG A 13 20.77 -13.54 -7.07
C ARG A 13 19.25 -13.40 -7.10
N LEU A 14 18.57 -14.53 -7.22
CA LEU A 14 17.20 -14.64 -6.75
C LEU A 14 17.22 -14.24 -5.26
N PRO A 15 16.33 -13.36 -4.80
CA PRO A 15 16.22 -13.07 -3.38
C PRO A 15 15.91 -14.39 -2.65
N GLU A 16 16.75 -14.75 -1.68
CA GLU A 16 16.49 -15.93 -0.86
C GLU A 16 15.19 -15.71 -0.07
N PRO A 17 14.29 -16.71 -0.01
CA PRO A 17 13.10 -16.61 0.80
C PRO A 17 13.54 -16.55 2.26
N THR A 18 13.47 -15.37 2.86
CA THR A 18 13.60 -15.22 4.30
C THR A 18 12.50 -16.06 4.93
N GLY A 19 12.89 -17.22 5.48
CA GLY A 19 12.00 -18.19 6.12
C GLY A 19 11.41 -17.65 7.41
N SER A 20 10.57 -16.63 7.29
CA SER A 20 9.65 -16.19 8.32
C SER A 20 8.27 -16.69 7.89
N THR A 21 7.70 -17.64 8.62
CA THR A 21 6.27 -17.97 8.58
C THR A 21 5.44 -16.81 9.16
N ALA A 22 5.82 -15.56 8.86
CA ALA A 22 5.11 -14.38 9.32
C ALA A 22 3.92 -14.17 8.40
N MET A 23 2.74 -14.14 9.00
CA MET A 23 1.53 -13.64 8.37
C MET A 23 1.50 -12.11 8.56
N SER A 24 0.88 -11.39 7.63
CA SER A 24 0.77 -9.92 7.71
C SER A 24 -0.69 -9.48 7.82
N PHE A 25 -0.99 -8.63 8.80
CA PHE A 25 -2.37 -8.20 9.06
C PHE A 25 -2.91 -7.32 7.92
N ILE A 26 -4.18 -7.56 7.55
CA ILE A 26 -4.87 -6.82 6.50
C ILE A 26 -5.14 -5.39 6.97
N VAL A 27 -4.82 -4.42 6.10
CA VAL A 27 -5.07 -3.01 6.32
C VAL A 27 -6.44 -2.63 5.75
N ARG A 28 -7.14 -1.73 6.43
CA ARG A 28 -8.47 -1.27 6.05
C ARG A 28 -8.55 0.24 6.05
N GLU A 29 -9.60 0.77 5.45
CA GLU A 29 -9.92 2.19 5.53
C GLU A 29 -9.91 2.69 6.98
N GLY A 30 -9.25 3.82 7.21
CA GLY A 30 -9.04 4.44 8.52
C GLY A 30 -7.87 3.89 9.32
N ASP A 31 -7.17 2.85 8.83
CA ASP A 31 -6.01 2.33 9.55
C ASP A 31 -4.87 3.36 9.48
N PRO A 32 -4.14 3.54 10.59
CA PRO A 32 -3.12 4.56 10.69
C PRO A 32 -1.89 4.23 9.83
N THR A 33 -1.03 5.24 9.68
CA THR A 33 0.31 5.08 9.14
C THR A 33 1.37 5.47 10.15
N THR A 34 2.62 5.04 9.92
CA THR A 34 3.76 5.41 10.76
C THR A 34 4.05 6.92 10.79
N ALA A 35 3.53 7.67 9.81
CA ALA A 35 3.63 9.12 9.73
C ALA A 35 2.46 9.84 10.43
N GLY A 36 1.61 9.13 11.18
CA GLY A 36 0.42 9.69 11.82
C GLY A 36 -0.74 9.98 10.86
N GLY A 37 -0.64 9.49 9.62
CA GLY A 37 -1.72 9.54 8.63
C GLY A 37 -2.71 8.39 8.78
N PHE A 38 -3.61 8.26 7.81
CA PHE A 38 -4.56 7.15 7.75
C PHE A 38 -5.06 6.90 6.32
N VAL A 39 -5.52 5.68 6.07
CA VAL A 39 -6.15 5.27 4.80
C VAL A 39 -7.51 5.95 4.64
N LEU A 40 -7.78 6.57 3.49
CA LEU A 40 -8.99 7.38 3.27
C LEU A 40 -10.15 6.59 2.68
N SER A 41 -9.88 5.58 1.86
CA SER A 41 -10.89 4.70 1.28
C SER A 41 -10.30 3.32 0.98
N GLY A 42 -11.17 2.36 0.69
CA GLY A 42 -10.79 0.98 0.36
C GLY A 42 -11.66 0.37 -0.74
N SER A 43 -11.77 -0.95 -0.73
CA SER A 43 -12.58 -1.77 -1.62
C SER A 43 -14.06 -1.37 -1.64
N SER A 44 -14.67 -1.43 -2.82
CA SER A 44 -16.10 -1.22 -3.00
C SER A 44 -16.97 -2.40 -2.56
N SER A 45 -16.38 -3.59 -2.45
CA SER A 45 -17.07 -4.87 -2.24
C SER A 45 -16.63 -5.56 -0.96
N GLU A 46 -15.33 -5.53 -0.65
CA GLU A 46 -14.75 -6.28 0.44
C GLU A 46 -14.67 -5.46 1.74
N VAL A 47 -15.21 -6.02 2.82
CA VAL A 47 -15.36 -5.35 4.11
C VAL A 47 -14.95 -6.27 5.26
N ILE A 48 -14.12 -5.76 6.16
CA ILE A 48 -13.71 -6.43 7.40
C ILE A 48 -14.01 -5.51 8.59
N ASP A 49 -14.72 -6.02 9.60
CA ASP A 49 -15.23 -5.24 10.75
C ASP A 49 -15.86 -3.91 10.35
N GLN A 50 -16.77 -3.95 9.35
CA GLN A 50 -17.49 -2.78 8.85
C GLN A 50 -16.59 -1.70 8.20
N ARG A 51 -15.34 -2.03 7.87
CA ARG A 51 -14.39 -1.13 7.20
C ARG A 51 -13.92 -1.75 5.90
N ARG A 52 -13.91 -0.97 4.83
CA ARG A 52 -13.48 -1.40 3.50
C ARG A 52 -12.01 -1.85 3.52
N VAL A 53 -11.70 -2.96 2.88
CA VAL A 53 -10.32 -3.49 2.78
C VAL A 53 -9.46 -2.57 1.91
N ALA A 54 -8.26 -2.22 2.34
CA ALA A 54 -7.38 -1.32 1.61
C ALA A 54 -6.55 -2.08 0.55
N ARG A 55 -6.34 -1.47 -0.61
CA ARG A 55 -5.69 -2.07 -1.79
C ARG A 55 -4.60 -1.16 -2.33
N MET A 56 -3.74 -1.71 -3.18
CA MET A 56 -2.78 -0.89 -3.94
C MET A 56 -3.48 0.22 -4.73
N GLY A 57 -3.00 1.45 -4.54
CA GLY A 57 -3.53 2.65 -5.18
C GLY A 57 -4.61 3.38 -4.38
N ASP A 58 -5.11 2.80 -3.29
CA ASP A 58 -6.08 3.49 -2.45
C ASP A 58 -5.46 4.71 -1.75
N PRO A 59 -6.21 5.82 -1.59
CA PRO A 59 -5.70 7.08 -1.11
C PRO A 59 -5.39 7.07 0.38
N VAL A 60 -4.32 7.78 0.75
CA VAL A 60 -3.85 7.89 2.14
C VAL A 60 -3.58 9.35 2.49
N TRP A 61 -4.16 9.84 3.58
CA TRP A 61 -3.82 11.16 4.10
C TRP A 61 -2.49 11.12 4.84
N CYS A 62 -1.58 12.04 4.54
CA CYS A 62 -0.31 12.19 5.23
C CYS A 62 -0.19 13.59 5.86
N PRO A 63 -0.20 13.72 7.20
CA PRO A 63 -0.06 15.03 7.85
C PRO A 63 1.35 15.61 7.71
N MET A 64 2.38 14.76 7.57
CA MET A 64 3.78 15.20 7.51
C MET A 64 4.12 16.02 6.28
N CYS A 65 3.54 15.69 5.12
CA CYS A 65 3.67 16.47 3.89
C CYS A 65 2.37 17.20 3.50
N THR A 66 1.33 17.10 4.33
CA THR A 66 0.02 17.74 4.12
C THR A 66 -0.55 17.43 2.73
N SER A 67 -0.46 16.17 2.30
CA SER A 67 -0.94 15.73 1.00
C SER A 67 -1.64 14.38 1.07
N ILE A 68 -2.43 14.10 0.04
CA ILE A 68 -2.98 12.77 -0.20
C ILE A 68 -1.98 12.01 -1.07
N GLY A 69 -1.50 10.89 -0.53
CA GLY A 69 -0.71 9.90 -1.24
C GLY A 69 -1.55 8.67 -1.59
N PHE A 70 -0.89 7.55 -1.85
CA PHE A 70 -1.54 6.28 -2.14
C PHE A 70 -0.71 5.09 -1.64
N ILE A 71 -1.38 3.95 -1.48
CA ILE A 71 -0.71 2.70 -1.10
C ILE A 71 0.11 2.16 -2.28
N ALA A 72 1.41 2.00 -2.08
CA ALA A 72 2.37 1.64 -3.14
C ALA A 72 2.67 0.13 -3.21
N GLN A 73 2.28 -0.64 -2.20
CA GLN A 73 2.54 -2.08 -2.12
C GLN A 73 1.30 -2.85 -1.71
N GLY A 74 1.22 -4.11 -2.14
CA GLY A 74 0.15 -5.03 -1.78
C GLY A 74 0.65 -6.46 -1.68
N ASN A 75 -0.13 -7.32 -1.07
CA ASN A 75 0.22 -8.71 -0.82
C ASN A 75 -0.32 -9.59 -1.95
N PRO A 76 0.54 -10.28 -2.72
CA PRO A 76 0.08 -11.10 -3.84
C PRO A 76 -0.74 -12.34 -3.43
N THR A 77 -0.77 -12.70 -2.15
CA THR A 77 -1.58 -13.84 -1.66
C THR A 77 -3.00 -13.46 -1.26
N TYR A 78 -3.32 -12.15 -1.22
CA TYR A 78 -4.68 -11.66 -0.99
C TYR A 78 -4.99 -10.61 -2.05
N VAL A 79 -5.89 -10.94 -2.96
CA VAL A 79 -6.27 -10.09 -4.09
C VAL A 79 -7.77 -9.82 -4.05
N ASP A 80 -8.14 -8.56 -4.19
CA ASP A 80 -9.52 -8.09 -4.35
C ASP A 80 -9.64 -7.32 -5.68
N ASP A 81 -10.62 -7.64 -6.51
CA ASP A 81 -10.82 -7.03 -7.84
C ASP A 81 -9.54 -6.94 -8.71
N LEU A 82 -8.73 -8.01 -8.71
CA LEU A 82 -7.44 -8.07 -9.41
C LEU A 82 -6.38 -7.08 -8.87
N VAL A 83 -6.59 -6.55 -7.67
CA VAL A 83 -5.68 -5.65 -6.97
C VAL A 83 -5.18 -6.31 -5.70
N ALA A 84 -3.86 -6.36 -5.52
CA ALA A 84 -3.31 -6.87 -4.26
C ALA A 84 -3.74 -6.00 -3.08
N VAL A 85 -4.20 -6.66 -2.02
CA VAL A 85 -4.64 -6.04 -0.76
C VAL A 85 -3.42 -5.58 0.03
N ALA A 86 -3.53 -4.43 0.67
CA ALA A 86 -2.47 -3.87 1.48
C ALA A 86 -2.40 -4.56 2.84
N THR A 87 -1.18 -4.88 3.29
CA THR A 87 -0.94 -5.45 4.62
C THR A 87 -0.01 -4.57 5.45
N GLN A 88 0.10 -4.90 6.74
CA GLN A 88 0.98 -4.25 7.70
C GLN A 88 2.37 -3.98 7.12
N GLY A 89 2.88 -2.76 7.29
CA GLY A 89 4.25 -2.40 6.91
C GLY A 89 4.44 -2.07 5.43
N HIS A 90 3.42 -2.26 4.57
CA HIS A 90 3.47 -1.84 3.17
C HIS A 90 3.66 -0.33 3.03
N ALA A 91 4.42 0.06 2.02
CA ALA A 91 4.80 1.46 1.80
C ALA A 91 3.64 2.31 1.25
N VAL A 92 3.62 3.56 1.69
CA VAL A 92 2.76 4.62 1.15
C VAL A 92 3.62 5.59 0.36
N GLU A 93 3.22 5.87 -0.88
CA GLU A 93 3.84 6.90 -1.71
C GLU A 93 3.11 8.23 -1.46
N CYS A 94 3.84 9.25 -1.04
CA CYS A 94 3.33 10.60 -0.78
C CYS A 94 4.48 11.61 -0.94
N GLY A 95 4.29 12.87 -0.55
CA GLY A 95 5.35 13.89 -0.63
C GLY A 95 6.53 13.70 0.33
N CYS A 96 6.49 12.68 1.20
CA CYS A 96 7.60 12.35 2.10
C CYS A 96 8.70 11.54 1.38
N LYS A 97 9.86 11.37 2.02
CA LYS A 97 10.92 10.50 1.51
C LYS A 97 10.36 9.07 1.29
N PRO A 98 10.58 8.43 0.13
CA PRO A 98 10.08 7.08 -0.13
C PRO A 98 10.47 6.08 0.97
N GLY A 99 9.51 5.25 1.38
CA GLY A 99 9.68 4.24 2.43
C GLY A 99 9.64 4.76 3.88
N SER A 100 9.51 6.07 4.11
CA SER A 100 9.35 6.65 5.45
C SER A 100 7.94 6.49 6.03
N ASN A 101 6.95 6.36 5.16
CA ASN A 101 5.55 6.19 5.54
C ASN A 101 5.09 4.76 5.22
N ARG A 102 4.62 4.04 6.25
CA ARG A 102 4.19 2.64 6.16
C ARG A 102 2.84 2.46 6.85
N LEU A 103 2.07 1.49 6.36
CA LEU A 103 0.76 1.17 6.91
C LEU A 103 0.85 0.46 8.25
N ASN A 104 -0.10 0.76 9.14
CA ASN A 104 -0.26 0.13 10.44
C ASN A 104 -1.72 -0.32 10.63
N ALA A 105 -2.00 -1.61 10.47
CA ALA A 105 -3.28 -2.24 10.73
C ALA A 105 -3.68 -2.08 12.20
N SER A 106 -4.93 -1.69 12.44
CA SER A 106 -5.49 -1.56 13.80
C SER A 106 -6.11 -2.85 14.35
N GLN A 107 -6.07 -3.92 13.56
CA GLN A 107 -6.61 -5.24 13.92
C GLN A 107 -5.52 -6.30 13.80
N GLU A 108 -5.69 -7.41 14.53
CA GLU A 108 -4.71 -8.50 14.60
C GLU A 108 -5.34 -9.89 14.37
N HIS A 109 -6.52 -9.96 13.75
CA HIS A 109 -7.26 -11.22 13.55
C HIS A 109 -7.41 -11.66 12.08
N VAL A 110 -7.41 -10.74 11.12
CA VAL A 110 -7.37 -11.06 9.68
C VAL A 110 -5.98 -10.79 9.11
N HIS A 111 -5.44 -11.77 8.41
CA HIS A 111 -4.10 -11.75 7.86
C HIS A 111 -4.06 -12.39 6.48
N ALA A 112 -3.05 -11.99 5.68
CA ALA A 112 -2.68 -12.71 4.48
C ALA A 112 -1.83 -13.95 4.84
N ASP A 113 -1.92 -14.97 3.99
CA ASP A 113 -1.22 -16.25 4.17
C ASP A 113 0.30 -16.12 4.31
N MET A 114 0.90 -15.08 3.69
CA MET A 114 2.32 -14.81 3.76
C MET A 114 2.59 -13.32 4.04
N ASP A 115 3.76 -13.01 4.60
CA ASP A 115 4.33 -11.66 4.58
C ASP A 115 5.05 -11.43 3.26
N ALA A 116 4.29 -10.91 2.28
CA ALA A 116 4.78 -10.68 0.93
C ALA A 116 4.35 -9.29 0.44
N ALA A 117 5.14 -8.73 -0.47
CA ALA A 117 4.89 -7.43 -1.07
C ALA A 117 5.20 -7.44 -2.57
N VAL A 118 4.24 -7.02 -3.36
CA VAL A 118 4.43 -6.58 -4.74
C VAL A 118 4.28 -5.06 -4.80
N THR A 119 5.07 -4.42 -5.66
CA THR A 119 4.98 -2.98 -5.88
C THR A 119 3.97 -2.69 -6.99
N ILE A 120 3.19 -1.64 -6.79
CA ILE A 120 2.25 -1.09 -7.77
C ILE A 120 2.93 -0.85 -9.13
N SER A 121 2.21 -1.14 -10.22
CA SER A 121 2.71 -0.84 -11.57
C SER A 121 2.71 0.67 -11.85
N THR A 122 3.55 1.12 -12.78
CA THR A 122 3.62 2.54 -13.17
C THR A 122 2.26 3.09 -13.61
N GLU A 123 1.51 2.34 -14.40
CA GLU A 123 0.17 2.73 -14.88
C GLU A 123 -0.80 2.95 -13.71
N ARG A 124 -0.85 1.99 -12.77
CA ARG A 124 -1.74 2.09 -11.60
C ARG A 124 -1.28 3.19 -10.65
N ALA A 125 0.03 3.41 -10.51
CA ALA A 125 0.57 4.52 -9.72
C ALA A 125 0.18 5.89 -10.31
N LEU A 126 0.21 6.03 -11.64
CA LEU A 126 -0.27 7.25 -12.31
C LEU A 126 -1.77 7.48 -12.04
N ALA A 127 -2.59 6.43 -12.18
CA ALA A 127 -4.02 6.51 -11.88
C ALA A 127 -4.28 6.88 -10.41
N ALA A 128 -3.54 6.27 -9.48
CA ALA A 128 -3.64 6.55 -8.05
C ALA A 128 -3.25 7.99 -7.71
N ARG A 129 -2.20 8.54 -8.35
CA ARG A 129 -1.83 9.95 -8.22
C ARG A 129 -2.93 10.88 -8.68
N LEU A 130 -3.49 10.66 -9.87
CA LEU A 130 -4.60 11.47 -10.40
C LEU A 130 -5.82 11.39 -9.48
N HIS A 131 -6.11 10.21 -8.94
CA HIS A 131 -7.18 10.03 -7.98
C HIS A 131 -6.94 10.83 -6.68
N ALA A 132 -5.72 10.75 -6.12
CA ALA A 132 -5.33 11.53 -4.95
C ALA A 132 -5.43 13.05 -5.18
N GLU A 133 -5.03 13.52 -6.37
CA GLU A 133 -5.15 14.93 -6.78
C GLU A 133 -6.62 15.37 -6.86
N HIS A 134 -7.49 14.58 -7.50
CA HIS A 134 -8.93 14.84 -7.54
C HIS A 134 -9.50 14.90 -6.13
N LEU A 135 -9.20 13.91 -5.29
CA LEU A 135 -9.68 13.83 -3.92
C LEU A 135 -9.27 15.05 -3.09
N ALA A 136 -8.03 15.53 -3.27
CA ALA A 136 -7.53 16.73 -2.61
C ALA A 136 -8.28 18.00 -3.05
N CYS A 137 -8.67 18.11 -4.32
CA CYS A 137 -9.53 19.19 -4.79
C CYS A 137 -10.92 19.11 -4.15
N SER A 138 -11.55 17.93 -4.15
CA SER A 138 -12.91 17.74 -3.61
C SER A 138 -13.01 17.92 -2.09
N LEU A 139 -11.94 17.63 -1.35
CA LEU A 139 -11.86 17.94 0.08
C LEU A 139 -11.76 19.44 0.33
N ARG A 140 -11.02 20.15 -0.51
CA ARG A 140 -10.76 21.59 -0.37
C ARG A 140 -12.01 22.42 -0.67
N ASP A 141 -12.76 22.03 -1.69
CA ASP A 141 -14.01 22.72 -2.07
C ASP A 141 -15.23 22.23 -1.26
N GLY A 142 -15.07 21.16 -0.48
CA GLY A 142 -16.12 20.57 0.36
C GLY A 142 -17.14 19.73 -0.41
N SER A 143 -16.92 19.46 -1.70
CA SER A 143 -17.82 18.63 -2.53
C SER A 143 -17.80 17.16 -2.13
N TYR A 144 -16.74 16.70 -1.47
CA TYR A 144 -16.63 15.33 -0.97
C TYR A 144 -15.95 15.29 0.40
N THR A 145 -16.50 14.47 1.30
CA THR A 145 -15.86 14.11 2.57
C THR A 145 -15.80 12.58 2.69
N PRO A 146 -14.60 11.98 2.81
CA PRO A 146 -14.41 10.57 3.13
C PRO A 146 -15.16 10.19 4.40
N GLU A 147 -15.67 8.96 4.48
CA GLU A 147 -16.42 8.48 5.64
C GLU A 147 -15.61 8.54 6.93
N VAL A 148 -14.31 8.24 6.86
CA VAL A 148 -13.38 8.35 8.01
C VAL A 148 -13.27 9.78 8.57
N LEU A 149 -13.60 10.82 7.78
CA LEU A 149 -13.57 12.22 8.20
C LEU A 149 -14.95 12.75 8.65
N ARG A 150 -16.04 12.00 8.46
CA ARG A 150 -17.37 12.46 8.84
C ARG A 150 -17.52 12.32 10.36
N SER A 151 -17.96 13.41 11.02
CA SER A 151 -18.31 13.39 12.44
C SER A 151 -19.42 12.35 12.66
N ARG A 152 -19.19 11.43 13.59
CA ARG A 152 -20.19 10.42 14.03
C ARG A 152 -21.19 11.04 14.99
#